data_AF-A0A6I0F3B9-F1
#
_entry.id   AF-A0A6I0F3B9-F1
#
_cell.length_a   1.000
_cell.length_b   1.000
_cell.length_c   1.000
_cell.angle_alpha   90.00
_cell.angle_beta   90.00
_cell.angle_gamma   90.00
#
_symmetry.space_group_name_H-M   'P 1'
#
loop_
_entity.id
_entity.type
_entity.pdbx_description
1 polymer ?
#
loop_
_entity_poly.entity_id
_entity_poly.type
_entity_poly.pdbx_seq_one_letter_code
_entity_poly.pdbx_strand_id
1 'polypeptide(L)'
;MKLKGKLILFTVLLLFVSLSLVGTISIIFMKAEGEEAFLEKAKSNLQLGYAYLDQRWPGPWAIREDGLYKGDYLVNGNEEMVDAIAELSGGTVTIFQEATRVTTNVIRDGQRATGTTASPAVVDTVINQGSIFLDKANVAGTNYQK
;
A
#
# COMPACT_ATOMS: atom_id res chain seq x y z
N MET A 1 49.36 -17.75 26.98
CA MET A 1 48.22 -18.70 26.98
C MET A 1 48.67 -20.06 26.44
N LYS A 2 48.28 -21.16 27.10
CA LYS A 2 48.56 -22.53 26.63
C LYS A 2 47.85 -22.78 25.29
N LEU A 3 48.42 -23.63 24.41
CA LEU A 3 47.91 -23.92 23.06
C LEU A 3 46.39 -24.19 23.02
N LYS A 4 45.87 -24.91 24.02
CA LYS A 4 44.44 -25.20 24.19
C LYS A 4 43.55 -23.95 24.25
N GLY A 5 44.00 -22.89 24.92
CA GLY A 5 43.24 -21.64 25.04
C GLY A 5 43.16 -20.86 23.72
N LYS A 6 44.21 -20.92 22.89
CA LYS A 6 44.20 -20.33 21.54
C LYS A 6 43.22 -21.07 20.61
N LEU A 7 43.18 -22.40 20.72
CA LEU A 7 42.26 -23.23 19.93
C LEU A 7 40.79 -22.97 20.30
N ILE A 8 40.47 -22.90 21.61
CA ILE A 8 39.11 -22.59 22.08
C ILE A 8 38.67 -21.20 21.60
N LEU A 9 39.54 -20.18 21.75
CA LEU A 9 39.23 -18.82 21.31
C LEU A 9 38.97 -18.76 19.79
N PHE A 10 39.77 -19.46 19.00
CA PHE A 10 39.59 -19.56 17.55
C PHE A 10 38.25 -20.19 17.19
N THR A 11 37.89 -21.31 17.82
CA THR A 11 36.59 -21.98 17.58
C THR A 11 35.41 -21.09 17.96
N VAL A 12 35.49 -20.38 19.09
CA VAL A 12 34.44 -19.44 19.52
C VAL A 12 34.29 -18.29 18.53
N LEU A 13 35.40 -17.73 18.03
CA LEU A 13 35.37 -16.68 17.02
C LEU A 13 34.75 -17.17 15.72
N LEU A 14 35.10 -18.36 15.27
CA LEU A 14 34.58 -18.96 14.05
C LEU A 14 33.07 -19.21 14.15
N LEU A 15 32.61 -19.71 15.31
CA LEU A 15 31.17 -19.84 15.60
C LEU A 15 30.48 -18.47 15.57
N PHE A 16 31.05 -17.45 16.22
CA PHE A 16 30.47 -16.12 16.24
C PHE A 16 30.33 -15.51 14.83
N VAL A 17 31.36 -15.66 13.99
CA VAL A 17 31.34 -15.22 12.59
C VAL A 17 30.27 -15.98 11.81
N SER A 18 30.16 -17.30 11.99
CA SER A 18 29.15 -18.11 11.31
C SER A 18 27.72 -17.72 11.67
N LEU A 19 27.43 -17.48 12.96
CA LEU A 19 26.12 -17.01 13.41
C LEU A 19 25.79 -15.61 12.86
N SER A 20 26.78 -14.72 12.84
CA SER A 20 26.62 -13.36 12.33
C SER A 20 26.31 -13.36 10.83
N LEU A 21 26.97 -14.24 10.07
CA LEU A 21 26.73 -14.41 8.64
C LEU A 21 25.32 -14.94 8.36
N VAL A 22 24.91 -16.02 9.04
CA VAL A 22 23.56 -16.59 8.89
C VAL A 22 22.50 -15.56 9.26
N GLY A 23 22.65 -14.86 10.39
CA GLY A 23 21.72 -13.82 10.80
C GLY A 23 21.59 -12.70 9.77
N THR A 24 22.70 -12.26 9.17
CA THR A 24 22.68 -11.22 8.13
C THR A 24 21.97 -11.68 6.87
N ILE A 25 22.25 -12.92 6.40
CA ILE A 25 21.59 -13.50 5.23
C ILE A 25 20.08 -13.63 5.47
N SER A 26 19.67 -14.11 6.65
CA SER A 26 18.26 -14.21 7.01
C SER A 26 17.55 -12.85 6.98
N ILE A 27 18.19 -11.79 7.50
CA ILE A 27 17.60 -10.44 7.47
C ILE A 27 17.43 -9.93 6.03
N ILE A 28 18.42 -10.15 5.15
CA ILE A 28 18.34 -9.73 3.75
C ILE A 28 17.21 -10.48 3.04
N PHE A 29 17.15 -11.80 3.22
CA PHE A 29 16.15 -12.66 2.61
C PHE A 29 14.73 -12.29 3.06
N MET A 30 14.51 -12.12 4.37
CA MET A 30 13.22 -11.71 4.93
C MET A 30 12.77 -10.34 4.42
N LYS A 31 13.70 -9.39 4.22
CA LYS A 31 13.36 -8.08 3.67
C LYS A 31 12.89 -8.18 2.23
N ALA A 32 13.58 -8.97 1.40
CA ALA A 32 13.22 -9.15 0.00
C ALA A 32 11.86 -9.85 -0.15
N GLU A 33 11.65 -10.97 0.54
CA GLU A 33 10.36 -11.68 0.50
C GLU A 33 9.22 -10.84 1.09
N GLY A 34 9.50 -10.08 2.16
CA GLY A 34 8.52 -9.20 2.78
C GLY A 34 8.05 -8.08 1.84
N GLU A 35 8.96 -7.49 1.06
CA GLU A 35 8.63 -6.47 0.07
C GLU A 35 7.82 -7.04 -1.10
N GLU A 36 8.22 -8.21 -1.62
CA GLU A 36 7.47 -8.90 -2.67
C GLU A 36 6.05 -9.29 -2.20
N ALA A 37 5.93 -9.89 -1.02
CA ALA A 37 4.65 -10.25 -0.44
C ALA A 37 3.75 -9.03 -0.19
N PHE A 38 4.33 -7.89 0.20
CA PHE A 38 3.61 -6.63 0.35
C PHE A 38 3.05 -6.14 -1.00
N LEU A 39 3.87 -6.15 -2.05
CA LEU A 39 3.46 -5.73 -3.39
C LEU A 39 2.37 -6.64 -3.97
N GLU A 40 2.51 -7.96 -3.80
CA GLU A 40 1.50 -8.92 -4.24
C GLU A 40 0.18 -8.74 -3.48
N LYS A 41 0.23 -8.49 -2.17
CA LYS A 41 -0.95 -8.15 -1.39
C LYS A 41 -1.59 -6.85 -1.85
N ALA A 42 -0.79 -5.81 -2.15
CA ALA A 42 -1.31 -4.53 -2.64
C ALA A 42 -2.03 -4.70 -3.99
N LYS A 43 -1.45 -5.46 -4.93
CA LYS A 43 -2.09 -5.82 -6.21
C LYS A 43 -3.38 -6.61 -6.01
N SER A 44 -3.34 -7.63 -5.15
CA SER A 44 -4.51 -8.46 -4.85
C SER A 44 -5.64 -7.64 -4.24
N ASN A 45 -5.34 -6.72 -3.31
CA ASN A 45 -6.31 -5.84 -2.70
C ASN A 45 -6.90 -4.84 -3.72
N LEU A 46 -6.09 -4.33 -4.65
CA LEU A 46 -6.56 -3.47 -5.74
C LEU A 46 -7.54 -4.21 -6.65
N GLN A 47 -7.21 -5.44 -7.05
CA GLN A 47 -8.09 -6.29 -7.86
C GLN A 47 -9.39 -6.62 -7.13
N LEU A 48 -9.32 -6.96 -5.84
CA LEU A 48 -10.49 -7.17 -4.98
C LEU A 48 -11.38 -5.92 -4.93
N GLY A 49 -10.78 -4.74 -4.76
CA GLY A 49 -11.51 -3.47 -4.76
C GLY A 49 -12.28 -3.24 -6.05
N TYR A 50 -11.65 -3.42 -7.22
CA TYR A 50 -12.33 -3.30 -8.51
C TYR A 50 -13.45 -4.33 -8.68
N ALA A 51 -13.17 -5.61 -8.39
CA ALA A 51 -14.17 -6.67 -8.51
C ALA A 51 -15.38 -6.42 -7.58
N TYR A 52 -15.12 -5.96 -6.36
CA TYR A 52 -16.17 -5.62 -5.40
C TYR A 52 -17.03 -4.44 -5.87
N LEU A 53 -16.38 -3.38 -6.40
CA LEU A 53 -17.09 -2.23 -6.97
C LEU A 53 -17.95 -2.65 -8.16
N ASP A 54 -17.43 -3.46 -9.07
CA ASP A 54 -18.17 -3.93 -10.24
C ASP A 54 -19.35 -4.83 -9.89
N GLN A 55 -19.22 -5.63 -8.84
CA GLN A 55 -20.30 -6.50 -8.36
C GLN A 55 -21.40 -5.71 -7.65
N ARG A 56 -21.05 -4.77 -6.75
CA ARG A 56 -22.03 -4.08 -5.89
C ARG A 56 -22.58 -2.80 -6.52
N TRP A 57 -21.77 -2.11 -7.31
CA TRP A 57 -22.12 -0.89 -8.05
C TRP A 57 -21.80 -1.08 -9.54
N PRO A 58 -22.66 -1.82 -10.28
CA PRO A 58 -22.42 -2.12 -11.68
C PRO A 58 -22.54 -0.88 -12.58
N GLY A 59 -21.94 -0.96 -13.76
CA GLY A 59 -21.97 0.10 -14.78
C GLY A 59 -20.60 0.74 -15.05
N PRO A 60 -20.47 1.58 -16.08
CA PRO A 60 -19.19 2.19 -16.45
C PRO A 60 -18.82 3.35 -15.52
N TRP A 61 -17.53 3.68 -15.44
CA TRP A 61 -17.08 4.92 -14.84
C TRP A 61 -17.35 6.10 -15.79
N ALA A 62 -17.89 7.19 -15.27
CA ALA A 62 -18.11 8.42 -16.04
C ALA A 62 -18.03 9.65 -15.14
N ILE A 63 -17.41 10.72 -15.64
CA ILE A 63 -17.51 12.04 -15.02
C ILE A 63 -18.72 12.75 -15.66
N ARG A 64 -19.64 13.20 -14.80
CA ARG A 64 -20.83 13.99 -15.16
C ARG A 64 -20.68 15.40 -14.57
N GLU A 65 -21.61 16.30 -14.88
CA GLU A 65 -21.56 17.71 -14.47
C GLU A 65 -21.40 17.89 -12.95
N ASP A 66 -21.97 16.99 -12.16
CA ASP A 66 -22.05 17.03 -10.70
C ASP A 66 -21.07 16.09 -9.98
N GLY A 67 -20.28 15.27 -10.69
CA GLY A 67 -19.24 14.43 -10.07
C GLY A 67 -18.86 13.16 -10.82
N LEU A 68 -18.10 12.30 -10.14
CA LEU A 68 -17.74 10.97 -10.63
C LEU A 68 -18.87 9.98 -10.35
N TYR A 69 -19.19 9.18 -11.35
CA TYR A 69 -20.21 8.14 -11.31
C TYR A 69 -19.64 6.77 -11.67
N LYS A 70 -20.22 5.74 -11.05
CA LYS A 70 -20.09 4.35 -11.45
C LYS A 70 -21.49 3.83 -11.81
N GLY A 71 -21.76 3.62 -13.09
CA GLY A 71 -23.15 3.42 -13.55
C GLY A 71 -23.99 4.63 -13.21
N ASP A 72 -25.05 4.42 -12.42
CA ASP A 72 -25.95 5.47 -11.93
C ASP A 72 -25.66 5.91 -10.49
N TYR A 73 -24.59 5.39 -9.90
CA TYR A 73 -24.21 5.70 -8.52
C TYR A 73 -23.23 6.86 -8.47
N LEU A 74 -23.61 7.94 -7.79
CA LEU A 74 -22.69 9.03 -7.46
C LEU A 74 -21.61 8.49 -6.50
N VAL A 75 -20.36 8.70 -6.87
CA VAL A 75 -19.20 8.21 -6.12
C VAL A 75 -18.77 9.27 -5.11
N ASN A 76 -18.80 10.55 -5.48
CA ASN A 76 -18.36 11.66 -4.62
C ASN A 76 -19.11 11.63 -3.28
N GLY A 77 -18.37 11.51 -2.18
CA GLY A 77 -18.94 11.44 -0.82
C GLY A 77 -19.60 10.11 -0.47
N ASN A 78 -19.55 9.09 -1.32
CA ASN A 78 -20.13 7.78 -1.05
C ASN A 78 -19.22 6.94 -0.14
N GLU A 79 -19.26 7.19 1.16
CA GLU A 79 -18.39 6.52 2.15
C GLU A 79 -18.55 5.00 2.18
N GLU A 80 -19.76 4.48 1.89
CA GLU A 80 -20.03 3.05 1.85
C GLU A 80 -19.12 2.31 0.86
N MET A 81 -18.84 2.91 -0.30
CA MET A 81 -17.97 2.32 -1.32
C MET A 81 -16.55 2.05 -0.80
N VAL A 82 -15.99 3.01 -0.07
CA VAL A 82 -14.60 2.92 0.42
C VAL A 82 -14.51 2.15 1.73
N ASP A 83 -15.49 2.28 2.62
CA ASP A 83 -15.47 1.59 3.92
C ASP A 83 -15.70 0.08 3.77
N ALA A 84 -16.62 -0.34 2.88
CA ALA A 84 -16.84 -1.77 2.63
C ALA A 84 -15.58 -2.48 2.08
N ILE A 85 -14.83 -1.82 1.19
CA ILE A 85 -13.57 -2.37 0.67
C ILE A 85 -12.48 -2.33 1.75
N ALA A 86 -12.47 -1.30 2.59
CA ALA A 86 -11.54 -1.20 3.71
C ALA A 86 -11.73 -2.32 4.73
N GLU A 87 -12.97 -2.69 5.05
CA GLU A 87 -13.29 -3.82 5.93
C GLU A 87 -12.77 -5.14 5.37
N LEU A 88 -12.88 -5.36 4.06
CA LEU A 88 -12.41 -6.59 3.40
C LEU A 88 -10.88 -6.64 3.26
N SER A 89 -10.25 -5.51 2.92
CA SER A 89 -8.81 -5.43 2.64
C SER A 89 -7.96 -5.20 3.88
N GLY A 90 -8.56 -4.72 4.97
CA GLY A 90 -7.86 -4.23 6.17
C GLY A 90 -7.04 -2.95 5.93
N GLY A 91 -7.25 -2.28 4.79
CA GLY A 91 -6.48 -1.13 4.34
C GLY A 91 -7.25 0.19 4.33
N THR A 92 -6.60 1.22 3.81
CA THR A 92 -7.28 2.48 3.46
C THR A 92 -7.63 2.47 1.99
N VAL A 93 -8.78 3.06 1.66
CA VAL A 93 -9.32 3.08 0.31
C VAL A 93 -9.67 4.51 -0.04
N THR A 94 -9.29 4.91 -1.26
CA THR A 94 -9.57 6.23 -1.80
C THR A 94 -9.93 6.12 -3.26
N ILE A 95 -10.99 6.81 -3.67
CA ILE A 95 -11.33 7.03 -5.07
C ILE A 95 -11.02 8.48 -5.43
N PHE A 96 -10.34 8.65 -6.55
CA PHE A 96 -9.97 9.95 -7.08
C PHE A 96 -10.78 10.25 -8.35
N GLN A 97 -11.20 11.49 -8.50
CA GLN A 97 -11.61 12.07 -9.77
C GLN A 97 -10.42 12.92 -10.25
N GLU A 98 -9.79 12.49 -11.34
CA GLU A 98 -8.49 13.01 -11.75
C GLU A 98 -7.48 12.93 -10.58
N ALA A 99 -6.85 14.05 -10.22
CA ALA A 99 -5.91 14.10 -9.09
C ALA A 99 -6.60 14.32 -7.73
N THR A 100 -7.91 14.58 -7.69
CA THR A 100 -8.62 15.02 -6.49
C THR A 100 -9.34 13.87 -5.80
N ARG A 101 -9.11 13.73 -4.50
CA ARG A 101 -9.79 12.74 -3.66
C ARG A 101 -11.26 13.12 -3.51
N VAL A 102 -12.16 12.34 -4.12
CA VAL A 102 -13.60 12.56 -4.03
C VAL A 102 -14.26 11.74 -2.92
N THR A 103 -13.67 10.58 -2.60
CA THR A 103 -14.19 9.65 -1.59
C THR A 103 -13.05 8.90 -0.96
N THR A 104 -13.01 8.82 0.38
CA THR A 104 -11.93 8.15 1.09
C THR A 104 -12.40 7.67 2.45
N ASN A 105 -11.75 6.64 3.00
CA ASN A 105 -11.87 6.33 4.41
C ASN A 105 -10.79 6.99 5.29
N VAL A 106 -9.80 7.68 4.68
CA VAL A 106 -8.73 8.36 5.40
C VAL A 106 -9.29 9.54 6.17
N ILE A 107 -9.03 9.58 7.48
CA ILE A 107 -9.41 10.67 8.37
C ILE A 107 -8.22 11.61 8.58
N ARG A 108 -8.46 12.92 8.42
CA ARG A 108 -7.54 14.00 8.74
C ARG A 108 -8.30 15.08 9.50
N ASP A 109 -7.74 15.53 10.63
CA ASP A 109 -8.34 16.60 11.45
C ASP A 109 -9.80 16.31 11.87
N GLY A 110 -10.12 15.03 12.11
CA GLY A 110 -11.45 14.57 12.53
C GLY A 110 -12.48 14.41 11.41
N GLN A 111 -12.11 14.66 10.14
CA GLN A 111 -12.98 14.55 8.99
C GLN A 111 -12.36 13.68 7.89
N ARG A 112 -13.16 13.19 6.94
CA ARG A 112 -12.63 12.51 5.75
C ARG A 112 -11.74 13.48 4.97
N ALA A 113 -10.58 13.01 4.54
CA ALA A 113 -9.57 13.85 3.87
C ALA A 113 -9.93 14.21 2.41
N THR A 114 -11.21 14.32 2.06
CA THR A 114 -11.70 14.67 0.71
C THR A 114 -11.24 16.06 0.27
N GLY A 115 -11.17 16.30 -1.04
CA GLY A 115 -10.73 17.57 -1.63
C GLY A 115 -9.21 17.77 -1.66
N THR A 116 -8.44 16.86 -1.04
CA THR A 116 -6.98 16.85 -1.17
C THR A 116 -6.52 16.14 -2.45
N THR A 117 -5.33 16.48 -2.93
CA THR A 117 -4.78 15.88 -4.15
C THR A 117 -3.88 14.67 -3.87
N ALA A 118 -3.79 13.77 -4.85
CA ALA A 118 -2.78 12.72 -4.86
C ALA A 118 -1.35 13.33 -4.88
N SER A 119 -0.36 12.53 -4.48
CA SER A 119 1.03 12.97 -4.55
C SER A 119 1.49 13.11 -6.01
N PRO A 120 2.49 13.96 -6.31
CA PRO A 120 2.98 14.14 -7.67
C PRO A 120 3.41 12.83 -8.34
N ALA A 121 4.04 11.91 -7.60
CA ALA A 121 4.47 10.61 -8.11
C ALA A 121 3.28 9.73 -8.54
N VAL A 122 2.19 9.75 -7.77
CA VAL A 122 0.96 9.01 -8.10
C VAL A 122 0.27 9.62 -9.31
N VAL A 123 0.16 10.96 -9.37
CA VAL A 123 -0.41 11.67 -10.52
C VAL A 123 0.36 11.34 -11.80
N ASP A 124 1.68 11.42 -11.77
CA ASP A 124 2.49 11.15 -12.96
C ASP A 124 2.35 9.70 -13.42
N THR A 125 2.45 8.74 -12.52
CA THR A 125 2.39 7.31 -12.88
C THR A 125 0.98 6.90 -13.34
N VAL A 126 -0.07 7.32 -12.63
CA VAL A 126 -1.43 6.82 -12.89
C VAL A 126 -2.13 7.63 -13.98
N ILE A 127 -2.04 8.96 -13.92
CA ILE A 127 -2.80 9.83 -14.84
C ILE A 127 -2.01 10.07 -16.13
N ASN A 128 -0.72 10.43 -16.03
CA ASN A 128 0.06 10.76 -17.22
C ASN A 128 0.55 9.51 -17.96
N GLN A 129 0.97 8.47 -17.23
CA GLN A 129 1.53 7.24 -17.83
C GLN A 129 0.51 6.09 -17.94
N GLY A 130 -0.68 6.22 -17.32
CA GLY A 130 -1.71 5.16 -17.36
C GLY A 130 -1.32 3.85 -16.66
N SER A 131 -0.35 3.91 -15.73
CA SER A 131 0.26 2.74 -15.09
C SER A 131 -0.11 2.63 -13.62
N ILE A 132 -0.11 1.41 -13.07
CA ILE A 132 -0.37 1.20 -11.64
C ILE A 132 0.83 1.68 -10.83
N PHE A 133 0.58 2.53 -9.83
CA PHE A 133 1.59 2.93 -8.85
C PHE A 133 1.59 1.98 -7.65
N LEU A 134 2.70 1.26 -7.44
CA LEU A 134 2.89 0.31 -6.34
C LEU A 134 4.14 0.67 -5.53
N ASP A 135 4.06 1.74 -4.77
CA ASP A 135 5.15 2.18 -3.90
C ASP A 135 4.58 3.02 -2.74
N LYS A 136 5.46 3.51 -1.87
CA LYS A 136 5.14 4.40 -0.77
C LYS A 136 4.73 5.76 -1.32
N ALA A 137 3.59 6.25 -0.85
CA ALA A 137 3.15 7.62 -1.12
C ALA A 137 2.77 8.32 0.19
N ASN A 138 2.92 9.65 0.19
CA ASN A 138 2.29 10.47 1.21
C ASN A 138 0.78 10.51 0.94
N VAL A 139 -0.01 10.10 1.94
CA VAL A 139 -1.47 10.08 1.88
C VAL A 139 -1.97 11.06 2.94
N ALA A 140 -2.56 12.17 2.50
CA ALA A 140 -3.14 13.21 3.36
C ALA A 140 -2.18 13.73 4.46
N GLY A 141 -0.89 13.90 4.14
CA GLY A 141 0.12 14.44 5.05
C GLY A 141 0.76 13.42 5.98
N THR A 142 0.42 12.14 5.85
CA THR A 142 1.10 11.05 6.56
C THR A 142 1.71 10.09 5.55
N ASN A 143 2.94 9.65 5.82
CA ASN A 143 3.55 8.58 5.02
C ASN A 143 2.89 7.27 5.45
N TYR A 144 2.00 6.74 4.61
CA TYR A 144 1.34 5.48 4.93
C TYR A 144 2.23 4.31 4.50
N GLN A 145 2.69 3.57 5.50
CA GLN A 145 3.14 2.19 5.39
C GLN A 145 2.68 1.48 6.65
N LYS A 146 1.85 0.45 6.50
CA LYS A 146 1.67 -0.58 7.51
C LYS A 146 2.39 -1.82 7.03
#